data_AF-A0A1Y6LA44-F1
#
_entry.id   AF-A0A1Y6LA44-F1
#
_cell.length_a   1.000
_cell.length_b   1.000
_cell.length_c   1.000
_cell.angle_alpha   90.00
_cell.angle_beta   90.00
_cell.angle_gamma   90.00
#
_symmetry.space_group_name_H-M   'P 1'
#
loop_
_entity.id
_entity.type
_entity.pdbx_description
1 polymer ?
#
loop_
_entity_poly.entity_id
_entity_poly.type
_entity_poly.pdbx_seq_one_letter_code
_entity_poly.pdbx_strand_id
1 'polypeptide(L)'
;MSPSYGSFRSPRPSTSRSSTFPSYNTSRKKPRRWPLVLRFVKGAVHVDIAIAVILHAAFTALICYWQVEKNGHLSIPSSVVPSLSIVVGLMLVFRNGTSYDRFWQGNQLFTTVVTNIRNLTRSFLACSHTSKGPPPTDVERADTERTVRVLLALVYATKNHLRAEWGGAMPPLLLAQSEIERHRRESVSVHKPEYAELLPPGTRGHEESGLGLLLQLSIQVEAYIKRAHDRGWFHSPQASQMSVQLNTLVAAYGSMETIHLTPLPVAYLIHMRQVLSLFCCVLPFAWVAEMGWWTVLMVAVVSFTLYGIEAIGQQLEDPFGYDRIDIKVDAIAEDLRVETTVLLENWRRGGDMFPKDQL
;
A
#
# COMPACT_ATOMS: atom_id res chain seq x y z
N MET A 1 11.44 -70.20 3.00
CA MET A 1 10.52 -69.10 2.69
C MET A 1 10.90 -67.91 3.57
N SER A 2 11.58 -66.93 2.99
CA SER A 2 12.04 -65.73 3.68
C SER A 2 10.89 -64.72 3.79
N PRO A 3 10.60 -64.15 4.97
CA PRO A 3 9.53 -63.16 5.10
C PRO A 3 9.97 -61.82 4.48
N SER A 4 9.17 -61.32 3.54
CA SER A 4 9.40 -60.04 2.88
C SER A 4 9.25 -58.89 3.88
N TYR A 5 10.32 -58.13 4.09
CA TYR A 5 10.26 -56.85 4.81
C TYR A 5 9.37 -55.87 4.02
N GLY A 6 8.18 -55.58 4.57
CA GLY A 6 7.35 -54.49 4.11
C GLY A 6 8.09 -53.16 4.27
N SER A 7 8.35 -52.46 3.16
CA SER A 7 8.95 -51.13 3.22
C SER A 7 7.97 -50.18 3.91
N PHE A 8 8.27 -49.79 5.15
CA PHE A 8 7.66 -48.63 5.78
C PHE A 8 8.04 -47.39 4.96
N ARG A 9 7.15 -46.96 4.06
CA ARG A 9 7.24 -45.63 3.47
C ARG A 9 7.05 -44.63 4.59
N SER A 10 8.12 -43.93 4.96
CA SER A 10 8.02 -42.76 5.83
C SER A 10 7.00 -41.78 5.21
N PRO A 11 6.12 -41.16 6.03
CA PRO A 11 5.25 -40.11 5.53
C PRO A 11 6.15 -39.01 4.97
N ARG A 12 5.99 -38.69 3.68
CA ARG A 12 6.70 -37.57 3.06
C ARG A 12 6.40 -36.35 3.92
N PRO A 13 7.40 -35.62 4.44
CA PRO A 13 7.12 -34.40 5.18
C PRO A 13 6.31 -33.49 4.27
N SER A 14 5.10 -33.13 4.68
CA SER A 14 4.33 -32.11 4.00
C SER A 14 5.17 -30.84 4.09
N THR A 15 5.83 -30.45 3.01
CA THR A 15 6.64 -29.23 2.92
C THR A 15 5.72 -28.00 2.82
N SER A 16 4.81 -27.86 3.78
CA SER A 16 4.15 -26.59 4.06
C SER A 16 5.20 -25.71 4.71
N ARG A 17 5.84 -24.85 3.93
CA ARG A 17 6.68 -23.77 4.47
C ARG A 17 5.77 -22.90 5.33
N SER A 18 5.83 -23.06 6.66
CA SER A 18 5.18 -22.14 7.59
C SER A 18 5.87 -20.79 7.44
N SER A 19 5.09 -19.72 7.31
CA SER A 19 5.64 -18.37 7.40
C SER A 19 6.30 -18.19 8.76
N THR A 20 7.53 -17.70 8.79
CA THR A 20 8.26 -17.34 10.01
C THR A 20 8.65 -15.86 9.95
N PHE A 21 8.95 -15.26 11.10
CA PHE A 21 9.58 -13.95 11.16
C PHE A 21 10.91 -13.96 10.36
N PRO A 22 11.32 -12.83 9.75
CA PRO A 22 10.79 -11.47 9.91
C PRO A 22 9.66 -11.08 8.95
N SER A 23 9.18 -11.99 8.08
CA SER A 23 8.14 -11.68 7.08
C SER A 23 6.81 -12.35 7.37
N TYR A 24 6.49 -12.58 8.64
CA TYR A 24 5.34 -13.39 9.03
C TYR A 24 4.03 -12.76 8.54
N ASN A 25 3.84 -11.47 8.80
CA ASN A 25 2.61 -10.74 8.47
C ASN A 25 2.56 -10.38 6.99
N THR A 26 3.71 -10.06 6.40
CA THR A 26 3.82 -9.72 4.97
C THR A 26 3.69 -10.94 4.06
N SER A 27 4.05 -12.13 4.54
CA SER A 27 4.05 -13.38 3.76
C SER A 27 2.69 -13.62 3.08
N ARG A 28 2.73 -13.81 1.76
CA ARG A 28 1.53 -14.19 1.01
C ARG A 28 1.28 -15.67 1.20
N LYS A 29 0.32 -16.03 2.05
CA LYS A 29 -0.26 -17.37 2.04
C LYS A 29 -1.01 -17.53 0.72
N LYS A 30 -0.46 -18.33 -0.21
CA LYS A 30 -1.17 -18.79 -1.41
C LYS A 30 -1.89 -20.09 -1.04
N PRO A 31 -3.14 -20.07 -0.50
CA PRO A 31 -3.87 -21.31 -0.37
C PRO A 31 -4.01 -21.90 -1.77
N ARG A 32 -3.75 -23.20 -1.94
CA ARG A 32 -4.08 -23.93 -3.17
C ARG A 32 -5.57 -23.72 -3.44
N ARG A 33 -5.88 -22.82 -4.36
CA ARG A 33 -7.22 -22.49 -4.80
C ARG A 33 -7.19 -22.34 -6.31
N TRP A 34 -8.38 -22.47 -6.88
CA TRP A 34 -8.73 -22.47 -8.29
C TRP A 34 -7.88 -21.54 -9.17
N PRO A 35 -7.71 -21.87 -10.46
CA PRO A 35 -7.02 -21.02 -11.44
C PRO A 35 -7.47 -19.56 -11.34
N LEU A 36 -6.53 -18.61 -11.43
CA LEU A 36 -6.80 -17.17 -11.27
C LEU A 36 -7.91 -16.67 -12.21
N VAL A 37 -7.98 -17.22 -13.42
CA VAL A 37 -9.00 -16.91 -14.43
C VAL A 37 -10.44 -17.22 -13.99
N LEU A 38 -10.62 -18.09 -12.99
CA LEU A 38 -11.95 -18.49 -12.49
C LEU A 38 -12.34 -17.79 -11.18
N ARG A 39 -11.54 -16.84 -10.69
CA ARG A 39 -11.80 -16.16 -9.41
C ARG A 39 -12.58 -14.87 -9.63
N PHE A 40 -13.91 -14.97 -9.61
CA PHE A 40 -14.80 -13.82 -9.84
C PHE A 40 -15.23 -13.03 -8.58
N VAL A 41 -14.91 -13.49 -7.37
CA VAL A 41 -15.60 -13.02 -6.14
C VAL A 41 -14.73 -12.22 -5.15
N LYS A 42 -13.41 -12.46 -5.05
CA LYS A 42 -12.57 -11.83 -4.00
C LYS A 42 -11.40 -11.06 -4.60
N GLY A 43 -11.43 -9.73 -4.47
CA GLY A 43 -10.41 -8.81 -5.01
C GLY A 43 -10.47 -8.72 -6.54
N ALA A 44 -11.65 -8.94 -7.10
CA ALA A 44 -11.87 -8.96 -8.53
C ALA A 44 -12.61 -7.69 -8.94
N VAL A 45 -12.04 -6.98 -9.90
CA VAL A 45 -12.59 -5.80 -10.57
C VAL A 45 -13.97 -6.06 -11.21
N HIS A 46 -14.33 -7.34 -11.38
CA HIS A 46 -15.53 -7.78 -12.08
C HIS A 46 -16.84 -7.28 -11.46
N VAL A 47 -16.90 -7.10 -10.13
CA VAL A 47 -18.11 -6.59 -9.46
C VAL A 47 -18.30 -5.10 -9.77
N ASP A 48 -17.21 -4.33 -9.76
CA ASP A 48 -17.23 -2.88 -9.98
C ASP A 48 -17.67 -2.53 -11.41
N ILE A 49 -17.32 -3.38 -12.38
CA ILE A 49 -17.65 -3.18 -13.80
C ILE A 49 -18.94 -3.88 -14.24
N ALA A 50 -19.50 -4.77 -13.42
CA ALA A 50 -20.63 -5.62 -13.79
C ALA A 50 -21.84 -4.80 -14.26
N ILE A 51 -22.16 -3.73 -13.54
CA ILE A 51 -23.29 -2.85 -13.88
C ILE A 51 -23.07 -2.22 -15.26
N ALA A 52 -21.87 -1.67 -15.53
CA ALA A 52 -21.56 -1.06 -16.82
C ALA A 52 -21.66 -2.08 -17.96
N VAL A 53 -21.10 -3.29 -17.79
CA VAL A 53 -21.16 -4.36 -18.80
C VAL A 53 -22.61 -4.79 -19.07
N ILE A 54 -23.41 -4.98 -18.01
CA ILE A 54 -24.83 -5.36 -18.14
C ILE A 54 -25.62 -4.27 -18.86
N LEU A 55 -25.38 -2.99 -18.54
CA LEU A 55 -26.05 -1.87 -19.20
C LEU A 55 -25.70 -1.80 -20.70
N HIS A 56 -24.44 -1.99 -21.06
CA HIS A 56 -24.02 -2.04 -22.47
C HIS A 56 -24.59 -3.25 -23.20
N ALA A 57 -24.65 -4.41 -22.54
CA ALA A 57 -25.27 -5.61 -23.11
C ALA A 57 -26.78 -5.43 -23.31
N ALA A 58 -27.48 -4.82 -22.34
CA ALA A 58 -28.92 -4.52 -22.44
C ALA A 58 -29.21 -3.49 -23.53
N PHE A 59 -28.41 -2.42 -23.61
CA PHE A 59 -28.48 -1.43 -24.68
C PHE A 59 -28.26 -2.08 -26.05
N THR A 60 -27.25 -2.96 -26.16
CA THR A 60 -26.98 -3.71 -27.40
C THR A 60 -28.14 -4.63 -27.77
N ALA A 61 -28.76 -5.30 -26.79
CA ALA A 61 -29.92 -6.16 -27.02
C ALA A 61 -31.13 -5.36 -27.54
N LEU A 62 -31.34 -4.13 -27.04
CA LEU A 62 -32.39 -3.24 -27.54
C LEU A 62 -32.14 -2.84 -29.01
N ILE A 63 -30.89 -2.51 -29.37
CA ILE A 63 -30.51 -2.19 -30.75
C ILE A 63 -30.68 -3.43 -31.65
N CYS A 64 -30.27 -4.61 -31.19
CA CYS A 64 -30.45 -5.87 -31.92
C CYS A 64 -31.93 -6.17 -32.16
N TYR A 65 -32.77 -6.01 -31.12
CA TYR A 65 -34.22 -6.18 -31.25
C TYR A 65 -34.82 -5.23 -32.29
N TRP A 66 -34.45 -3.95 -32.26
CA TRP A 66 -34.95 -2.97 -33.22
C TRP A 66 -34.48 -3.25 -34.66
N GLN A 67 -33.21 -3.60 -34.84
CA GLN A 67 -32.66 -3.87 -36.17
C GLN A 67 -33.21 -5.18 -36.77
N VAL A 68 -33.20 -6.27 -35.99
CA VAL A 68 -33.55 -7.62 -36.47
C VAL A 68 -35.06 -7.83 -36.54
N GLU A 69 -35.80 -7.42 -35.51
CA GLU A 69 -37.23 -7.74 -35.39
C GLU A 69 -38.14 -6.66 -35.99
N LYS A 70 -37.69 -5.41 -36.02
CA LYS A 70 -38.45 -4.27 -36.58
C LYS A 70 -37.96 -3.82 -37.96
N ASN A 71 -37.06 -4.59 -38.60
CA ASN A 71 -36.43 -4.24 -39.89
C ASN A 71 -35.87 -2.82 -39.88
N GLY A 72 -35.19 -2.46 -38.79
CA GLY A 72 -34.51 -1.19 -38.66
C GLY A 72 -33.34 -1.02 -39.62
N HIS A 73 -32.95 0.23 -39.90
CA HIS A 73 -31.80 0.59 -40.75
C HIS A 73 -30.78 1.51 -40.05
N LEU A 74 -30.51 1.29 -38.76
CA LEU A 74 -29.50 2.03 -37.98
C LEU A 74 -28.19 1.26 -38.01
N SER A 75 -27.37 1.50 -39.04
CA SER A 75 -26.03 0.94 -39.15
C SER A 75 -25.00 2.03 -39.40
N ILE A 76 -23.87 1.95 -38.69
CA ILE A 76 -22.67 2.77 -38.94
C ILE A 76 -21.63 1.88 -39.62
N PRO A 77 -20.80 2.39 -40.54
CA PRO A 77 -19.72 1.59 -41.14
C PRO A 77 -18.78 0.99 -40.08
N SER A 78 -18.54 -0.32 -40.15
CA SER A 78 -17.64 -1.04 -39.22
C SER A 78 -16.19 -0.55 -39.28
N SER A 79 -15.81 0.16 -40.35
CA SER A 79 -14.52 0.83 -40.51
C SER A 79 -14.25 1.96 -39.49
N VAL A 80 -15.28 2.46 -38.79
CA VAL A 80 -15.12 3.46 -37.71
C VAL A 80 -14.59 2.82 -36.42
N VAL A 81 -14.79 1.52 -36.21
CA VAL A 81 -14.39 0.84 -34.96
C VAL A 81 -12.88 0.83 -34.75
N PRO A 82 -12.02 0.46 -35.73
CA PRO A 82 -10.58 0.44 -35.54
C PRO A 82 -9.98 1.80 -35.15
N SER A 83 -10.44 2.90 -35.75
CA SER A 83 -9.91 4.23 -35.45
C SER A 83 -10.25 4.67 -34.02
N LEU A 84 -11.50 4.47 -33.58
CA LEU A 84 -11.90 4.76 -32.20
C LEU A 84 -11.21 3.82 -31.19
N SER A 85 -11.00 2.55 -31.57
CA SER A 85 -10.31 1.56 -30.73
C SER A 85 -8.87 1.97 -30.42
N ILE A 86 -8.15 2.54 -31.39
CA ILE A 86 -6.79 3.04 -31.18
C ILE A 86 -6.78 4.16 -30.14
N VAL A 87 -7.72 5.11 -30.24
CA VAL A 87 -7.83 6.23 -29.30
C VAL A 87 -8.12 5.73 -27.89
N VAL A 88 -9.13 4.86 -27.72
CA VAL A 88 -9.51 4.29 -26.41
C VAL A 88 -8.38 3.43 -25.84
N GLY A 89 -7.73 2.61 -26.68
CA GLY A 89 -6.62 1.76 -26.27
C GLY A 89 -5.43 2.57 -25.74
N LEU A 90 -5.01 3.59 -26.49
CA LEU A 90 -3.91 4.47 -26.10
C LEU A 90 -4.24 5.24 -24.80
N MET A 91 -5.48 5.73 -24.71
CA MET A 91 -6.02 6.42 -23.54
C MET A 91 -5.92 5.54 -22.28
N LEU A 92 -6.37 4.27 -22.36
CA LEU A 92 -6.30 3.32 -21.24
C LEU A 92 -4.86 2.94 -20.86
N VAL A 93 -3.96 2.77 -21.84
CA VAL A 93 -2.54 2.46 -21.58
C VAL A 93 -1.87 3.57 -20.78
N PHE A 94 -2.06 4.84 -21.18
CA PHE A 94 -1.48 5.96 -20.44
C PHE A 94 -2.01 6.04 -19.01
N ARG A 95 -3.33 5.92 -18.82
CA ARG A 95 -3.93 5.94 -17.48
C ARG A 95 -3.38 4.84 -16.58
N ASN A 96 -3.30 3.62 -17.09
CA ASN A 96 -2.82 2.48 -16.32
C ASN A 96 -1.31 2.57 -16.04
N GLY A 97 -0.53 3.10 -16.99
CA GLY A 97 0.87 3.43 -16.76
C GLY A 97 1.05 4.38 -15.59
N THR A 98 0.34 5.52 -15.60
CA THR A 98 0.43 6.50 -14.51
C THR A 98 -0.05 5.94 -13.17
N SER A 99 -1.12 5.15 -13.15
CA SER A 99 -1.63 4.53 -11.92
C SER A 99 -0.64 3.50 -11.37
N TYR A 100 -0.03 2.69 -12.25
CA TYR A 100 1.01 1.74 -11.86
C TYR A 100 2.25 2.44 -11.31
N ASP A 101 2.67 3.55 -11.92
CA ASP A 101 3.83 4.32 -11.46
C ASP A 101 3.61 4.87 -10.05
N ARG A 102 2.40 5.38 -9.74
CA ARG A 102 2.03 5.79 -8.37
C ARG A 102 2.14 4.64 -7.38
N PHE A 103 1.60 3.47 -7.73
CA PHE A 103 1.66 2.29 -6.88
C PHE A 103 3.11 1.84 -6.63
N TRP A 104 3.90 1.73 -7.69
CA TRP A 104 5.28 1.29 -7.61
C TRP A 104 6.15 2.26 -6.79
N GLN A 105 6.03 3.57 -7.07
CA GLN A 105 6.74 4.60 -6.32
C GLN A 105 6.34 4.60 -4.85
N GLY A 106 5.05 4.50 -4.53
CA GLY A 106 4.57 4.41 -3.14
C GLY A 106 5.22 3.25 -2.39
N ASN A 107 5.33 2.08 -3.03
CA ASN A 107 5.99 0.91 -2.44
C ASN A 107 7.50 1.14 -2.21
N GLN A 108 8.20 1.76 -3.17
CA GLN A 108 9.61 2.09 -3.03
C GLN A 108 9.87 3.11 -1.91
N LEU A 109 9.03 4.14 -1.81
CA LEU A 109 9.14 5.18 -0.78
C LEU A 109 8.88 4.62 0.62
N PHE A 110 7.84 3.80 0.79
CA PHE A 110 7.55 3.15 2.07
C PHE A 110 8.68 2.20 2.48
N THR A 111 9.26 1.46 1.51
CA THR A 111 10.45 0.64 1.74
C THR A 111 11.65 1.48 2.17
N THR A 112 11.81 2.69 1.61
CA THR A 112 12.87 3.62 1.98
C THR A 112 12.71 4.10 3.42
N VAL A 113 11.50 4.42 3.87
CA VAL A 113 11.22 4.76 5.27
C VAL A 113 11.62 3.61 6.20
N VAL A 114 11.12 2.40 5.95
CA VAL A 114 11.42 1.21 6.76
C VAL A 114 12.93 0.91 6.80
N THR A 115 13.62 1.06 5.67
CA THR A 115 15.07 0.80 5.57
C THR A 115 15.89 1.80 6.39
N ASN A 116 15.53 3.09 6.34
CA ASN A 116 16.21 4.10 7.16
C ASN A 116 15.95 3.89 8.66
N ILE A 117 14.74 3.48 9.06
CA ILE A 117 14.44 3.11 10.45
C ILE A 117 15.33 1.95 10.92
N ARG A 118 15.48 0.90 10.10
CA ARG A 118 16.37 -0.24 10.40
C ARG A 118 17.83 0.20 10.53
N ASN A 119 18.32 1.02 9.60
CA ASN A 119 19.71 1.50 9.59
C ASN A 119 20.03 2.38 10.80
N LEU A 120 19.13 3.30 11.16
CA LEU A 120 19.25 4.14 12.35
C LEU A 120 19.18 3.29 13.63
N THR A 121 18.21 2.37 13.72
CA THR A 121 18.10 1.44 14.85
C THR A 121 19.40 0.67 15.06
N ARG A 122 19.95 0.08 14.00
CA ARG A 122 21.23 -0.65 14.05
C ARG A 122 22.37 0.25 14.53
N SER A 123 22.47 1.46 13.99
CA SER A 123 23.55 2.40 14.33
C SER A 123 23.43 2.87 15.79
N PHE A 124 22.21 3.15 16.26
CA PHE A 124 21.96 3.59 17.63
C PHE A 124 22.26 2.51 18.65
N LEU A 125 21.90 1.24 18.37
CA LEU A 125 22.18 0.13 19.29
C LEU A 125 23.66 -0.26 19.29
N ALA A 126 24.32 -0.27 18.13
CA ALA A 126 25.73 -0.67 18.02
C ALA A 126 26.69 0.38 18.58
N CYS A 127 26.40 1.67 18.36
CA CYS A 127 27.36 2.75 18.62
C CYS A 127 26.97 3.63 19.81
N SER A 128 25.99 3.25 20.64
CA SER A 128 25.58 3.99 21.87
C SER A 128 26.52 3.81 23.07
N HIS A 129 27.79 3.54 22.82
CA HIS A 129 28.83 3.48 23.83
C HIS A 129 30.21 3.64 23.19
N THR A 130 31.18 4.08 23.99
CA THR A 130 32.58 4.14 23.55
C THR A 130 33.33 2.94 24.13
N SER A 131 34.01 2.16 23.29
CA SER A 131 34.80 0.98 23.73
C SER A 131 35.86 1.32 24.79
N LYS A 132 36.42 2.54 24.74
CA LYS A 132 37.44 3.04 25.68
C LYS A 132 36.86 3.87 26.85
N GLY A 133 35.55 4.11 26.86
CA GLY A 133 34.87 4.94 27.86
C GLY A 133 34.23 4.12 28.98
N PRO A 134 33.71 4.77 30.04
CA PRO A 134 32.86 4.10 31.01
C PRO A 134 31.61 3.53 30.31
N PRO A 135 31.04 2.43 30.82
CA PRO A 135 29.79 1.91 30.28
C PRO A 135 28.67 2.97 30.41
N PRO A 136 27.72 3.01 29.46
CA PRO A 136 26.64 3.98 29.48
C PRO A 136 25.77 3.80 30.73
N THR A 137 25.42 4.91 31.35
CA THR A 137 24.55 4.97 32.53
C THR A 137 23.14 4.49 32.20
N ASP A 138 22.35 4.10 33.21
CA ASP A 138 20.97 3.62 32.99
C ASP A 138 20.08 4.67 32.33
N VAL A 139 20.30 5.95 32.63
CA VAL A 139 19.59 7.08 32.01
C VAL A 139 19.92 7.18 30.52
N GLU A 140 21.20 7.04 30.18
CA GLU A 140 21.66 7.08 28.80
C GLU A 140 21.17 5.87 28.00
N ARG A 141 21.13 4.68 28.61
CA ARG A 141 20.54 3.48 28.00
C ARG A 141 19.04 3.65 27.75
N ALA A 142 18.33 4.23 28.71
CA ALA A 142 16.90 4.53 28.57
C ALA A 142 16.63 5.59 27.47
N ASP A 143 17.52 6.57 27.30
CA ASP A 143 17.45 7.57 26.21
C ASP A 143 17.62 6.91 24.83
N THR A 144 18.59 6.00 24.67
CA THR A 144 18.77 5.20 23.44
C THR A 144 17.54 4.36 23.14
N GLU A 145 17.05 3.61 24.13
CA GLU A 145 15.87 2.77 23.98
C GLU A 145 14.64 3.59 23.57
N ARG A 146 14.38 4.70 24.27
CA ARG A 146 13.28 5.62 23.96
C ARG A 146 13.38 6.14 22.53
N THR A 147 14.58 6.48 22.08
CA THR A 147 14.80 6.98 20.71
C THR A 147 14.53 5.89 19.67
N VAL A 148 14.90 4.63 19.93
CA VAL A 148 14.57 3.51 19.03
C VAL A 148 13.07 3.25 18.99
N ARG A 149 12.35 3.37 20.11
CA ARG A 149 10.88 3.31 20.12
C ARG A 149 10.26 4.46 19.31
N VAL A 150 10.83 5.66 19.38
CA VAL A 150 10.42 6.80 18.55
C VAL A 150 10.66 6.53 17.07
N LEU A 151 11.80 5.94 16.69
CA LEU A 151 12.05 5.52 15.30
C LEU A 151 10.96 4.57 14.79
N LEU A 152 10.52 3.64 15.63
CA LEU A 152 9.41 2.77 15.29
C LEU A 152 8.08 3.54 15.22
N ALA A 153 7.82 4.48 16.13
CA ALA A 153 6.63 5.34 16.06
C ALA A 153 6.55 6.15 14.75
N LEU A 154 7.68 6.48 14.10
CA LEU A 154 7.70 7.16 12.80
C LEU A 154 7.00 6.35 11.69
N VAL A 155 7.12 5.01 11.67
CA VAL A 155 6.43 4.19 10.64
C VAL A 155 4.92 4.22 10.85
N TYR A 156 4.46 4.20 12.10
CA TYR A 156 3.05 4.29 12.45
C TYR A 156 2.49 5.69 12.16
N ALA A 157 3.26 6.75 12.47
CA ALA A 157 2.91 8.12 12.13
C ALA A 157 2.77 8.30 10.60
N THR A 158 3.71 7.73 9.82
CA THR A 158 3.64 7.71 8.34
C THR A 158 2.36 7.02 7.86
N LYS A 159 2.11 5.80 8.31
CA LYS A 159 0.94 4.99 7.94
C LYS A 159 -0.36 5.72 8.21
N ASN A 160 -0.50 6.25 9.43
CA ASN A 160 -1.73 6.89 9.88
C ASN A 160 -1.98 8.20 9.16
N HIS A 161 -0.93 8.97 8.89
CA HIS A 161 -1.03 10.17 8.06
C HIS A 161 -1.53 9.84 6.65
N LEU A 162 -0.92 8.88 5.97
CA LEU A 162 -1.24 8.53 4.58
C LEU A 162 -2.65 7.96 4.39
N ARG A 163 -3.27 7.44 5.44
CA ARG A 163 -4.66 6.92 5.40
C ARG A 163 -5.69 7.89 5.94
N ALA A 164 -5.27 9.10 6.29
CA ALA A 164 -6.08 10.07 7.01
C ALA A 164 -6.76 9.47 8.27
N GLU A 165 -6.13 8.48 8.90
CA GLU A 165 -6.68 7.82 10.07
C GLU A 165 -6.19 8.48 11.34
N TRP A 166 -6.81 9.61 11.59
CA TRP A 166 -6.59 10.46 12.75
C TRP A 166 -7.52 10.01 13.89
N GLY A 167 -7.06 9.07 14.71
CA GLY A 167 -7.87 8.55 15.83
C GLY A 167 -9.04 7.66 15.38
N GLY A 168 -9.62 6.90 16.32
CA GLY A 168 -10.34 5.65 16.02
C GLY A 168 -11.78 5.75 15.51
N ALA A 169 -12.13 4.79 14.62
CA ALA A 169 -13.41 4.07 14.44
C ALA A 169 -14.73 4.90 14.47
N MET A 170 -15.62 4.88 13.46
CA MET A 170 -16.28 3.74 12.79
C MET A 170 -17.40 4.25 11.81
N PRO A 171 -18.26 3.39 11.24
CA PRO A 171 -18.33 2.85 9.87
C PRO A 171 -19.03 3.75 8.80
N PRO A 172 -18.95 3.39 7.49
CA PRO A 172 -19.51 4.20 6.42
C PRO A 172 -20.99 3.88 6.19
N LEU A 173 -21.84 4.90 6.11
CA LEU A 173 -23.00 4.97 5.20
C LEU A 173 -23.72 6.30 5.41
N LEU A 174 -23.59 7.23 4.43
CA LEU A 174 -24.49 8.38 4.20
C LEU A 174 -24.37 9.63 5.10
N LEU A 175 -23.19 10.23 5.33
CA LEU A 175 -23.12 11.53 6.04
C LEU A 175 -22.86 12.73 5.12
N ALA A 176 -23.63 13.79 5.36
CA ALA A 176 -23.65 15.05 4.63
C ALA A 176 -22.50 15.98 5.04
N GLN A 177 -22.14 16.94 4.17
CA GLN A 177 -20.98 17.84 4.31
C GLN A 177 -20.85 18.57 5.66
N SER A 178 -21.95 18.79 6.40
CA SER A 178 -21.93 19.43 7.72
C SER A 178 -21.32 18.58 8.85
N GLU A 179 -21.23 17.26 8.71
CA GLU A 179 -20.59 16.38 9.71
C GLU A 179 -19.09 16.18 9.47
N ILE A 180 -18.62 16.36 8.22
CA ILE A 180 -17.20 16.41 7.86
C ILE A 180 -16.52 17.61 8.52
N GLU A 181 -17.19 18.78 8.53
CA GLU A 181 -16.71 19.98 9.22
C GLU A 181 -16.71 19.85 10.76
N ARG A 182 -17.49 18.91 11.33
CA ARG A 182 -17.51 18.60 12.77
C ARG A 182 -16.41 17.60 13.15
N HIS A 183 -16.16 16.58 12.33
CA HIS A 183 -15.00 15.68 12.48
C HIS A 183 -13.65 16.37 12.29
N ARG A 184 -13.61 17.47 11.52
CA ARG A 184 -12.44 18.36 11.43
C ARG A 184 -12.14 19.13 12.73
N ARG A 185 -13.10 19.25 13.67
CA ARG A 185 -12.94 19.99 14.94
C ARG A 185 -12.58 19.12 16.16
N GLU A 186 -12.61 17.79 16.04
CA GLU A 186 -12.41 16.85 17.17
C GLU A 186 -11.08 16.05 17.04
N SER A 187 -10.16 16.52 16.19
CA SER A 187 -8.94 15.84 15.74
C SER A 187 -7.77 15.91 16.74
N VAL A 188 -7.83 15.12 17.82
CA VAL A 188 -6.71 14.97 18.77
C VAL A 188 -5.87 13.73 18.44
N SER A 189 -4.63 13.95 18.03
CA SER A 189 -3.72 12.95 17.45
C SER A 189 -2.95 12.03 18.41
N VAL A 190 -3.37 11.84 19.67
CA VAL A 190 -2.40 11.31 20.66
C VAL A 190 -2.55 9.84 21.03
N HIS A 191 -3.65 9.13 20.73
CA HIS A 191 -3.81 7.75 21.26
C HIS A 191 -4.52 6.78 20.31
N LYS A 192 -3.78 6.14 19.39
CA LYS A 192 -4.13 4.79 18.92
C LYS A 192 -3.38 3.76 19.79
N PRO A 193 -4.04 2.71 20.31
CA PRO A 193 -3.41 1.76 21.22
C PRO A 193 -2.21 1.04 20.59
N GLU A 194 -2.17 0.91 19.25
CA GLU A 194 -1.15 0.14 18.53
C GLU A 194 0.29 0.69 18.69
N TYR A 195 0.47 2.00 18.92
CA TYR A 195 1.81 2.61 19.06
C TYR A 195 1.94 3.62 20.21
N ALA A 196 0.91 3.81 21.04
CA ALA A 196 0.96 4.70 22.21
C ALA A 196 2.09 4.31 23.17
N GLU A 197 2.39 3.02 23.27
CA GLU A 197 3.50 2.45 24.09
C GLU A 197 4.90 2.89 23.62
N LEU A 198 5.01 3.27 22.34
CA LEU A 198 6.26 3.67 21.70
C LEU A 198 6.52 5.17 21.86
N LEU A 199 5.47 5.95 22.08
CA LEU A 199 5.58 7.38 22.27
C LEU A 199 6.17 7.69 23.65
N PRO A 200 6.99 8.74 23.75
CA PRO A 200 7.43 9.18 25.05
C PRO A 200 6.27 9.61 25.97
N PRO A 201 6.41 9.44 27.30
CA PRO A 201 5.42 9.89 28.26
C PRO A 201 5.14 11.39 28.11
N GLY A 202 3.86 11.77 28.03
CA GLY A 202 3.45 13.16 27.90
C GLY A 202 3.65 13.78 26.50
N THR A 203 3.98 12.99 25.48
CA THR A 203 3.99 13.48 24.09
C THR A 203 2.61 13.99 23.72
N ARG A 204 2.51 15.26 23.33
CA ARG A 204 1.31 15.86 22.75
C ARG A 204 1.59 16.11 21.27
N GLY A 205 0.72 15.61 20.41
CA GLY A 205 0.78 15.92 18.98
C GLY A 205 0.35 17.37 18.73
N HIS A 206 0.92 17.97 17.70
CA HIS A 206 0.63 19.35 17.29
C HIS A 206 -0.01 19.41 15.90
N GLU A 207 -0.64 18.33 15.43
CA GLU A 207 -1.32 18.30 14.13
C GLU A 207 -2.42 19.37 14.01
N GLU A 208 -3.11 19.71 15.10
CA GLU A 208 -4.10 20.80 15.14
C GLU A 208 -3.47 22.18 14.85
N SER A 209 -2.19 22.33 15.20
CA SER A 209 -1.41 23.53 14.91
C SER A 209 -0.73 23.47 13.53
N GLY A 210 -0.98 22.41 12.75
CA GLY A 210 -0.40 22.18 11.42
C GLY A 210 0.94 21.43 11.41
N LEU A 211 1.40 20.88 12.54
CA LEU A 211 2.65 20.12 12.61
C LEU A 211 2.39 18.60 12.58
N GLY A 212 2.79 17.94 11.49
CA GLY A 212 2.71 16.48 11.39
C GLY A 212 3.54 15.76 12.45
N LEU A 213 2.96 14.73 13.08
CA LEU A 213 3.63 13.96 14.14
C LEU A 213 4.97 13.34 13.69
N LEU A 214 5.07 12.92 12.43
CA LEU A 214 6.33 12.40 11.89
C LEU A 214 7.48 13.41 12.02
N LEU A 215 7.22 14.67 11.66
CA LEU A 215 8.21 15.74 11.75
C LEU A 215 8.52 16.12 13.20
N GLN A 216 7.52 16.08 14.08
CA GLN A 216 7.72 16.28 15.51
C GLN A 216 8.64 15.20 16.11
N LEU A 217 8.42 13.94 15.75
CA LEU A 217 9.22 12.82 16.20
C LEU A 217 10.64 12.85 15.60
N SER A 218 10.81 13.30 14.35
CA SER A 218 12.14 13.41 13.74
C SER A 218 13.04 14.41 14.47
N ILE A 219 12.48 15.48 15.06
CA ILE A 219 13.25 16.40 15.92
C ILE A 219 13.85 15.66 17.12
N GLN A 220 13.13 14.73 17.73
CA GLN A 220 13.64 13.96 18.87
C GLN A 220 14.79 13.03 18.46
N VAL A 221 14.70 12.43 17.27
CA VAL A 221 15.75 11.58 16.70
C VAL A 221 17.01 12.42 16.41
N GLU A 222 16.87 13.57 15.77
CA GLU A 222 18.00 14.48 15.50
C GLU A 222 18.65 14.97 16.80
N ALA A 223 17.84 15.31 17.81
CA ALA A 223 18.34 15.70 19.11
C ALA A 223 19.13 14.58 19.81
N TYR A 224 18.76 13.31 19.62
CA TYR A 224 19.53 12.17 20.13
C TYR A 224 20.86 12.01 19.37
N ILE A 225 20.87 12.15 18.04
CA ILE A 225 22.10 12.11 17.24
C ILE A 225 23.09 13.17 17.75
N LYS A 226 22.61 14.39 17.99
CA LYS A 226 23.40 15.47 18.58
C LYS A 226 23.94 15.10 19.96
N ARG A 227 23.08 14.66 20.90
CA ARG A 227 23.52 14.26 22.25
C ARG A 227 24.57 13.14 22.21
N ALA A 228 24.40 12.14 21.35
CA ALA A 228 25.34 11.04 21.22
C ALA A 228 26.68 11.47 20.58
N HIS A 229 26.67 12.44 19.67
CA HIS A 229 27.89 13.08 19.18
C HIS A 229 28.60 13.87 20.29
N ASP A 230 27.87 14.68 21.06
CA ASP A 230 28.41 15.45 22.19
C ASP A 230 29.03 14.53 23.27
N ARG A 231 28.47 13.32 23.47
CA ARG A 231 29.01 12.26 24.36
C ARG A 231 30.24 11.54 23.79
N GLY A 232 30.63 11.80 22.54
CA GLY A 232 31.73 11.11 21.86
C GLY A 232 31.40 9.66 21.46
N TRP A 233 30.12 9.28 21.42
CA TRP A 233 29.67 7.97 20.96
C TRP A 233 29.67 7.87 19.43
N PHE A 234 29.29 8.96 18.77
CA PHE A 234 29.32 9.08 17.32
C PHE A 234 30.39 10.07 16.90
N HIS A 235 31.26 9.68 15.97
CA HIS A 235 32.19 10.63 15.36
C HIS A 235 31.48 11.52 14.33
N SER A 236 32.00 12.72 14.03
CA SER A 236 31.32 13.70 13.19
C SER A 236 30.87 13.17 11.81
N PRO A 237 31.69 12.38 11.08
CA PRO A 237 31.22 11.76 9.84
C PRO A 237 30.03 10.81 10.03
N GLN A 238 29.99 10.02 11.11
CA GLN A 238 28.90 9.08 11.37
C GLN A 238 27.63 9.81 11.78
N ALA A 239 27.74 10.82 12.66
CA ALA A 239 26.62 11.68 13.03
C ALA A 239 25.98 12.33 11.80
N SER A 240 26.80 12.90 10.91
CA SER A 240 26.33 13.48 9.64
C SER A 240 25.62 12.44 8.75
N GLN A 241 26.15 11.23 8.62
CA GLN A 241 25.50 10.16 7.86
C GLN A 241 24.14 9.74 8.45
N MET A 242 23.99 9.73 9.77
CA MET A 242 22.70 9.43 10.42
C MET A 242 21.68 10.55 10.19
N SER A 243 22.08 11.82 10.28
CA SER A 243 21.21 12.95 9.92
C SER A 243 20.77 12.88 8.44
N VAL A 244 21.65 12.45 7.53
CA VAL A 244 21.29 12.22 6.11
C VAL A 244 20.26 11.10 5.96
N GLN A 245 20.39 10.01 6.71
CA GLN A 245 19.38 8.92 6.71
C GLN A 245 18.03 9.41 7.23
N LEU A 246 18.02 10.22 8.28
CA LEU A 246 16.80 10.84 8.79
C LEU A 246 16.16 11.78 7.76
N ASN A 247 16.96 12.63 7.10
CA ASN A 247 16.49 13.50 6.03
C ASN A 247 15.91 12.69 4.86
N THR A 248 16.53 11.57 4.51
CA THR A 248 16.04 10.66 3.46
C THR A 248 14.69 10.05 3.83
N LEU A 249 14.49 9.67 5.09
CA LEU A 249 13.22 9.19 5.60
C LEU A 249 12.14 10.27 5.50
N VAL A 250 12.42 11.49 5.95
CA VAL A 250 11.48 12.63 5.90
C VAL A 250 11.16 13.01 4.45
N ALA A 251 12.14 12.99 3.54
CA ALA A 251 11.93 13.24 2.12
C ALA A 251 11.06 12.17 1.44
N ALA A 252 11.25 10.89 1.82
CA ALA A 252 10.40 9.80 1.35
C ALA A 252 8.96 9.97 1.83
N TYR A 253 8.76 10.39 3.09
CA TYR A 253 7.45 10.74 3.62
C TYR A 253 6.78 11.87 2.84
N GLY A 254 7.45 12.99 2.59
CA GLY A 254 6.88 14.11 1.81
C GLY A 254 6.55 13.74 0.36
N SER A 255 7.34 12.85 -0.25
CA SER A 255 7.01 12.28 -1.56
C SER A 255 5.73 11.43 -1.51
N MET A 256 5.52 10.65 -0.44
CA MET A 256 4.28 9.89 -0.26
C MET A 256 3.07 10.79 0.01
N GLU A 257 3.24 11.88 0.76
CA GLU A 257 2.19 12.91 0.91
C GLU A 257 1.79 13.47 -0.45
N THR A 258 2.77 13.74 -1.33
CA THR A 258 2.47 14.22 -2.69
C THR A 258 1.64 13.19 -3.45
N ILE A 259 2.02 11.90 -3.44
CA ILE A 259 1.23 10.84 -4.10
C ILE A 259 -0.21 10.83 -3.57
N HIS A 260 -0.40 10.90 -2.26
CA HIS A 260 -1.73 10.86 -1.64
C HIS A 260 -2.57 12.13 -1.93
N LEU A 261 -1.97 13.32 -1.78
CA LEU A 261 -2.65 14.61 -1.88
C LEU A 261 -2.83 15.12 -3.30
N THR A 262 -2.08 14.59 -4.27
CA THR A 262 -2.19 14.97 -5.69
C THR A 262 -2.78 13.82 -6.52
N PRO A 263 -4.08 13.51 -6.38
CA PRO A 263 -4.75 12.51 -7.22
C PRO A 263 -4.78 12.95 -8.69
N LEU A 264 -5.09 12.01 -9.60
CA LEU A 264 -5.24 12.36 -11.01
C LEU A 264 -6.35 13.41 -11.18
N PRO A 265 -6.19 14.40 -12.09
CA PRO A 265 -7.21 15.42 -12.29
C PRO A 265 -8.58 14.81 -12.58
N VAL A 266 -9.59 15.19 -11.81
CA VAL A 266 -10.94 14.61 -11.90
C VAL A 266 -11.54 14.77 -13.31
N ALA A 267 -11.28 15.90 -13.99
CA ALA A 267 -11.72 16.14 -15.36
C ALA A 267 -11.19 15.08 -16.35
N TYR A 268 -9.95 14.63 -16.16
CA TYR A 268 -9.34 13.57 -16.97
C TYR A 268 -10.02 12.22 -16.72
N LEU A 269 -10.29 11.88 -15.46
CA LEU A 269 -11.00 10.63 -15.09
C LEU A 269 -12.42 10.60 -15.64
N ILE A 270 -13.16 11.71 -15.53
CA ILE A 270 -14.52 11.84 -16.08
C ILE A 270 -14.49 11.66 -17.60
N HIS A 271 -13.62 12.40 -18.30
CA HIS A 271 -13.55 12.36 -19.74
C HIS A 271 -13.16 10.96 -20.25
N MET A 272 -12.22 10.28 -19.59
CA MET A 272 -11.87 8.90 -19.93
C MET A 272 -13.06 7.94 -19.83
N ARG A 273 -13.84 8.02 -18.74
CA ARG A 273 -15.04 7.19 -18.57
C ARG A 273 -16.11 7.49 -19.61
N GLN A 274 -16.28 8.76 -19.97
CA GLN A 274 -17.21 9.18 -21.02
C GLN A 274 -16.80 8.64 -22.39
N VAL A 275 -15.53 8.80 -22.78
CA VAL A 275 -15.00 8.29 -24.06
C VAL A 275 -15.12 6.76 -24.14
N LEU A 276 -14.77 6.05 -23.05
CA LEU A 276 -14.93 4.61 -22.98
C LEU A 276 -16.40 4.17 -23.12
N SER A 277 -17.32 4.86 -22.44
CA SER A 277 -18.75 4.58 -22.54
C SER A 277 -19.30 4.86 -23.94
N LEU A 278 -18.92 5.98 -24.54
CA LEU A 278 -19.33 6.35 -25.89
C LEU A 278 -18.85 5.33 -26.92
N PHE A 279 -17.60 4.88 -26.81
CA PHE A 279 -17.07 3.83 -27.67
C PHE A 279 -17.92 2.55 -27.58
N CYS A 280 -18.23 2.08 -26.36
CA CYS A 280 -19.05 0.89 -26.18
C CYS A 280 -20.48 1.07 -26.72
N CYS A 281 -21.05 2.27 -26.63
CA CYS A 281 -22.36 2.59 -27.22
C CYS A 281 -22.35 2.62 -28.76
N VAL A 282 -21.20 2.88 -29.40
CA VAL A 282 -21.09 2.90 -30.88
C VAL A 282 -20.99 1.49 -31.47
N LEU A 283 -20.34 0.55 -30.76
CA LEU A 283 -20.15 -0.84 -31.20
C LEU A 283 -21.41 -1.55 -31.71
N PRO A 284 -22.58 -1.51 -31.03
CA PRO A 284 -23.78 -2.20 -31.52
C PRO A 284 -24.19 -1.75 -32.92
N PHE A 285 -24.09 -0.46 -33.24
CA PHE A 285 -24.45 0.07 -34.56
C PHE A 285 -23.49 -0.36 -35.67
N ALA A 286 -22.24 -0.67 -35.32
CA ALA A 286 -21.23 -1.11 -36.27
C ALA A 286 -21.34 -2.61 -36.61
N TRP A 287 -21.77 -3.43 -35.65
CA TRP A 287 -21.75 -4.90 -35.80
C TRP A 287 -23.12 -5.55 -35.98
N VAL A 288 -24.22 -4.89 -35.60
CA VAL A 288 -25.55 -5.52 -35.62
C VAL A 288 -25.98 -6.01 -37.01
N ALA A 289 -25.59 -5.30 -38.07
CA ALA A 289 -25.93 -5.67 -39.46
C ALA A 289 -25.19 -6.93 -39.94
N GLU A 290 -23.98 -7.17 -39.42
CA GLU A 290 -23.14 -8.32 -39.80
C GLU A 290 -23.39 -9.54 -38.92
N MET A 291 -23.63 -9.34 -37.61
CA MET A 291 -23.64 -10.40 -36.59
C MET A 291 -25.01 -10.64 -35.94
N GLY A 292 -25.98 -9.73 -36.10
CA GLY A 292 -27.29 -9.83 -35.44
C GLY A 292 -27.18 -10.00 -33.92
N TRP A 293 -27.88 -10.97 -33.34
CA TRP A 293 -27.89 -11.21 -31.89
C TRP A 293 -26.52 -11.56 -31.29
N TRP A 294 -25.57 -12.05 -32.08
CA TRP A 294 -24.19 -12.28 -31.61
C TRP A 294 -23.48 -10.98 -31.18
N THR A 295 -23.93 -9.82 -31.67
CA THR A 295 -23.40 -8.52 -31.26
C THR A 295 -23.50 -8.29 -29.76
N VAL A 296 -24.57 -8.78 -29.10
CA VAL A 296 -24.74 -8.64 -27.64
C VAL A 296 -23.58 -9.28 -26.88
N LEU A 297 -23.22 -10.50 -27.25
CA LEU A 297 -22.11 -11.22 -26.61
C LEU A 297 -20.77 -10.51 -26.88
N MET A 298 -20.54 -10.07 -28.12
CA MET A 298 -19.29 -9.40 -28.49
C MET A 298 -19.11 -8.06 -27.77
N VAL A 299 -20.16 -7.25 -27.68
CA VAL A 299 -20.11 -5.99 -26.93
C VAL A 299 -19.94 -6.24 -25.43
N ALA A 300 -20.56 -7.28 -24.87
CA ALA A 300 -20.35 -7.67 -23.47
C ALA A 300 -18.89 -8.05 -23.20
N VAL A 301 -18.24 -8.81 -24.10
CA VAL A 301 -16.83 -9.18 -23.98
C VAL A 301 -15.92 -7.95 -24.10
N VAL A 302 -16.16 -7.08 -25.07
CA VAL A 302 -15.32 -5.87 -25.29
C VAL A 302 -15.49 -4.86 -24.16
N SER A 303 -16.72 -4.62 -23.70
CA SER A 303 -16.96 -3.76 -22.54
C SER A 303 -16.31 -4.34 -21.28
N PHE A 304 -16.42 -5.65 -21.05
CA PHE A 304 -15.75 -6.31 -19.93
C PHE A 304 -14.22 -6.11 -19.95
N THR A 305 -13.57 -6.24 -21.11
CA THR A 305 -12.11 -6.07 -21.19
C THR A 305 -11.70 -4.61 -20.97
N LEU A 306 -12.38 -3.65 -21.62
CA LEU A 306 -12.00 -2.25 -21.52
C LEU A 306 -12.31 -1.64 -20.15
N TYR A 307 -13.50 -1.88 -19.60
CA TYR A 307 -13.82 -1.47 -18.22
C TYR A 307 -12.96 -2.21 -17.20
N GLY A 308 -12.60 -3.48 -17.46
CA GLY A 308 -11.68 -4.23 -16.61
C GLY A 308 -10.31 -3.56 -16.50
N ILE A 309 -9.74 -3.13 -17.63
CA ILE A 309 -8.46 -2.39 -17.67
C ILE A 309 -8.59 -1.05 -16.92
N GLU A 310 -9.69 -0.32 -17.14
CA GLU A 310 -9.96 0.96 -16.45
C GLU A 310 -10.07 0.78 -14.93
N ALA A 311 -10.82 -0.21 -14.46
CA ALA A 311 -10.99 -0.38 -13.02
C ALA A 311 -9.74 -0.96 -12.33
N ILE A 312 -8.87 -1.70 -13.03
CA ILE A 312 -7.53 -2.04 -12.51
C ILE A 312 -6.72 -0.76 -12.25
N GLY A 313 -6.71 0.19 -13.19
CA GLY A 313 -5.99 1.45 -12.99
C GLY A 313 -6.54 2.24 -11.80
N GLN A 314 -7.86 2.24 -11.58
CA GLN A 314 -8.47 2.90 -10.42
C GLN A 314 -7.98 2.29 -9.10
N GLN A 315 -7.88 0.96 -9.01
CA GLN A 315 -7.40 0.25 -7.82
C GLN A 315 -5.89 0.45 -7.56
N LEU A 316 -5.11 0.91 -8.55
CA LEU A 316 -3.68 1.19 -8.38
C LEU A 316 -3.39 2.66 -8.03
N GLU A 317 -4.37 3.55 -8.18
CA GLU A 317 -4.17 5.00 -8.04
C GLU A 317 -3.89 5.44 -6.59
N ASP A 318 -4.50 4.76 -5.61
CA ASP A 318 -4.32 4.99 -4.17
C ASP A 318 -3.63 3.79 -3.50
N PRO A 319 -2.29 3.76 -3.44
CA PRO A 319 -1.57 2.56 -3.01
C PRO A 319 -1.50 2.36 -1.50
N PHE A 320 -1.96 3.33 -0.70
CA PHE A 320 -1.84 3.31 0.75
C PHE A 320 -3.15 3.00 1.47
N GLY A 321 -4.24 2.76 0.73
CA GLY A 321 -5.56 2.51 1.27
C GLY A 321 -5.73 1.15 1.98
N TYR A 322 -6.97 0.67 1.89
CA TYR A 322 -7.45 -0.57 2.53
C TYR A 322 -7.82 -1.67 1.55
N ASP A 323 -7.63 -1.43 0.26
CA ASP A 323 -7.93 -2.42 -0.75
C ASP A 323 -6.97 -3.60 -0.67
N ARG A 324 -7.41 -4.74 -1.19
CA ARG A 324 -6.62 -5.98 -1.12
C ARG A 324 -5.33 -5.91 -1.94
N ILE A 325 -5.27 -4.99 -2.89
CA ILE A 325 -4.17 -4.80 -3.84
C ILE A 325 -3.14 -3.83 -3.29
N ASP A 326 -3.58 -2.92 -2.42
CA ASP A 326 -2.77 -1.88 -1.79
C ASP A 326 -1.55 -2.46 -1.07
N ILE A 327 -0.59 -1.56 -0.83
CA ILE A 327 0.60 -1.89 -0.08
C ILE A 327 0.17 -2.28 1.34
N LYS A 328 0.65 -3.43 1.80
CA LYS A 328 0.35 -3.95 3.14
C LYS A 328 1.13 -3.20 4.24
N VAL A 329 0.93 -1.89 4.33
CA VAL A 329 1.66 -1.01 5.25
C VAL A 329 1.51 -1.45 6.71
N ASP A 330 0.35 -1.95 7.12
CA ASP A 330 0.14 -2.52 8.48
C ASP A 330 1.04 -3.73 8.74
N ALA A 331 1.06 -4.67 7.79
CA ALA A 331 1.83 -5.90 7.95
C ALA A 331 3.33 -5.62 7.96
N ILE A 332 3.78 -4.66 7.15
CA ILE A 332 5.19 -4.23 7.11
C ILE A 332 5.57 -3.52 8.41
N ALA A 333 4.72 -2.60 8.91
CA ALA A 333 4.95 -1.91 10.17
C ALA A 333 5.01 -2.88 11.36
N GLU A 334 4.14 -3.89 11.37
CA GLU A 334 4.11 -4.92 12.40
C GLU A 334 5.33 -5.85 12.35
N ASP A 335 5.73 -6.30 11.15
CA ASP A 335 6.95 -7.07 10.97
C ASP A 335 8.18 -6.27 11.45
N LEU A 336 8.23 -4.95 11.18
CA LEU A 336 9.28 -4.05 11.67
C LEU A 336 9.23 -3.89 13.21
N ARG A 337 8.04 -3.76 13.81
CA ARG A 337 7.89 -3.68 15.27
C ARG A 337 8.46 -4.90 15.95
N VAL A 338 8.12 -6.10 15.48
CA VAL A 338 8.63 -7.35 16.05
C VAL A 338 10.16 -7.40 15.93
N GLU A 339 10.70 -7.09 14.75
CA GLU A 339 12.15 -7.04 14.51
C GLU A 339 12.87 -6.09 15.48
N THR A 340 12.42 -4.84 15.56
CA THR A 340 13.02 -3.82 16.44
C THR A 340 12.87 -4.18 17.92
N THR A 341 11.76 -4.77 18.33
CA THR A 341 11.53 -5.18 19.73
C THR A 341 12.51 -6.28 20.14
N VAL A 342 12.72 -7.28 19.28
CA VAL A 342 13.71 -8.35 19.54
C VAL A 342 15.13 -7.79 19.60
N LEU A 343 15.49 -6.83 18.73
CA LEU A 343 16.79 -6.16 18.79
C LEU A 343 16.98 -5.42 20.11
N LEU A 344 15.96 -4.68 20.57
CA LEU A 344 15.99 -3.95 21.84
C LEU A 344 16.11 -4.87 23.05
N GLU A 345 15.33 -5.96 23.10
CA GLU A 345 15.38 -6.92 24.20
C GLU A 345 16.74 -7.59 24.32
N ASN A 346 17.34 -7.99 23.20
CA ASN A 346 18.69 -8.54 23.19
C ASN A 346 19.73 -7.51 23.64
N TRP A 347 19.65 -6.29 23.12
CA TRP A 347 20.56 -5.21 23.53
C TRP A 347 20.47 -4.91 25.04
N ARG A 348 19.27 -4.88 25.62
CA ARG A 348 19.05 -4.70 27.08
C ARG A 348 19.72 -5.77 27.93
N ARG A 349 19.69 -7.03 27.47
CA ARG A 349 20.33 -8.16 28.18
C ARG A 349 21.86 -8.11 28.11
N GLY A 350 22.45 -7.12 27.42
CA GLY A 350 23.88 -7.09 27.10
C GLY A 350 24.25 -8.12 26.03
N GLY A 351 23.29 -8.40 25.15
CA GLY A 351 23.08 -9.69 24.51
C GLY A 351 24.22 -10.24 23.68
N ASP A 352 24.44 -11.51 23.95
CA ASP A 352 25.31 -12.52 23.33
C ASP A 352 24.89 -12.87 21.89
N MET A 353 24.29 -11.92 21.15
CA MET A 353 23.80 -12.12 19.78
C MET A 353 24.91 -12.59 18.85
N PHE A 354 26.13 -12.16 19.15
CA PHE A 354 27.36 -12.67 18.59
C PHE A 354 28.25 -13.15 19.74
N PRO A 355 28.90 -14.31 19.64
CA PRO A 355 29.90 -14.74 20.62
C PRO A 355 30.95 -13.64 20.80
N LYS A 356 31.25 -13.28 22.06
CA LYS A 356 32.22 -12.22 22.39
C LYS A 356 33.63 -12.50 21.84
N ASP A 357 33.88 -13.74 21.46
CA ASP A 357 35.14 -14.24 20.89
C ASP A 357 35.33 -13.84 19.40
N GLN A 358 34.34 -13.19 18.77
CA GLN A 358 34.34 -12.83 17.33
C GLN A 358 34.23 -11.32 17.05
N LEU A 359 34.33 -10.46 18.08
CA LEU A 359 34.35 -8.99 17.97
C LEU A 359 35.65 -8.46 18.58
#